data_AF-A0A5R8P3W5-F1
#
_entry.id   AF-A0A5R8P3W5-F1
#
_cell.length_a   1.000
_cell.length_b   1.000
_cell.length_c   1.000
_cell.angle_alpha   90.00
_cell.angle_beta   90.00
_cell.angle_gamma   90.00
#
_symmetry.space_group_name_H-M   'P 1'
#
loop_
_entity.id
_entity.type
_entity.pdbx_description
1 polymer ?
#
loop_
_entity_poly.entity_id
_entity_poly.type
_entity_poly.pdbx_seq_one_letter_code
_entity_poly.pdbx_strand_id
1 'polypeptide(L)'
;MRSKLATLFLATLTAGGCLLAGASPASATAYSGKSKWISSERGWQHAGVYVEPGDWVRVRYLAGRWSVDSGKFRYVSSAGYPRHIDRHIYAPCKVLKNQPQGSMIARINDDIYRIGRSRWIQARQAGFLQLRINDADACLGDNDGAVRVKLTVSDG
;
A
#
# COMPACT_ATOMS: atom_id res chain seq x y z
N MET A 1 -52.58 -1.61 75.39
CA MET A 1 -52.77 -0.15 75.26
C MET A 1 -51.61 0.45 74.46
N ARG A 2 -51.93 1.17 73.37
CA ARG A 2 -51.14 2.18 72.59
C ARG A 2 -49.73 1.78 72.11
N SER A 3 -49.52 1.32 70.87
CA SER A 3 -49.49 2.01 69.55
C SER A 3 -48.32 2.98 69.34
N LYS A 4 -47.44 2.70 68.35
CA LYS A 4 -47.23 3.52 67.13
C LYS A 4 -46.21 2.86 66.16
N LEU A 5 -46.55 2.92 64.87
CA LEU A 5 -45.78 2.49 63.69
C LEU A 5 -44.57 3.40 63.41
N ALA A 6 -43.56 2.84 62.72
CA ALA A 6 -42.85 3.54 61.65
C ALA A 6 -42.31 2.52 60.62
N THR A 7 -42.88 2.55 59.43
CA THR A 7 -42.41 1.88 58.21
C THR A 7 -41.25 2.66 57.61
N LEU A 8 -40.18 1.98 57.18
CA LEU A 8 -39.29 2.51 56.14
C LEU A 8 -38.93 1.40 55.16
N PHE A 9 -39.47 1.49 53.94
CA PHE A 9 -38.97 0.78 52.77
C PHE A 9 -37.72 1.52 52.27
N LEU A 10 -36.65 0.79 51.97
CA LEU A 10 -35.65 1.27 51.02
C LEU A 10 -35.20 0.15 50.09
N ALA A 11 -35.10 0.52 48.82
CA ALA A 11 -35.05 -0.33 47.65
C ALA A 11 -33.66 -0.92 47.34
N THR A 12 -33.72 -1.99 46.56
CA THR A 12 -32.67 -2.72 45.83
C THR A 12 -31.66 -1.86 45.06
N LEU A 13 -30.40 -2.31 44.99
CA LEU A 13 -29.60 -2.24 43.76
C LEU A 13 -28.53 -3.34 43.72
N THR A 14 -28.80 -4.36 42.90
CA THR A 14 -27.80 -5.31 42.41
C THR A 14 -26.83 -4.57 41.48
N ALA A 15 -25.59 -4.38 41.89
CA ALA A 15 -24.53 -3.92 41.00
C ALA A 15 -24.11 -5.09 40.10
N GLY A 16 -24.77 -5.21 38.95
CA GLY A 16 -24.29 -6.03 37.84
C GLY A 16 -22.98 -5.45 37.34
N GLY A 17 -21.87 -6.16 37.62
CA GLY A 17 -20.57 -5.85 37.07
C GLY A 17 -20.62 -5.98 35.55
N CYS A 18 -20.68 -4.84 34.86
CA CYS A 18 -20.45 -4.76 33.44
C CYS A 18 -18.97 -5.11 33.20
N LEU A 19 -18.70 -6.36 32.85
CA LEU A 19 -17.41 -6.77 32.33
C LEU A 19 -17.21 -6.02 31.01
N LEU A 20 -16.47 -4.92 31.05
CA LEU A 20 -15.90 -4.32 29.86
C LEU A 20 -14.89 -5.33 29.32
N ALA A 21 -15.35 -6.19 28.42
CA ALA A 21 -14.48 -6.97 27.55
C ALA A 21 -13.71 -5.96 26.70
N GLY A 22 -12.53 -5.55 27.18
CA GLY A 22 -11.55 -4.88 26.34
C GLY A 22 -11.21 -5.83 25.20
N ALA A 23 -11.79 -5.59 24.03
CA ALA A 23 -11.33 -6.22 22.81
C ALA A 23 -9.84 -5.91 22.70
N SER A 24 -9.01 -6.94 22.87
CA SER A 24 -7.58 -6.82 22.59
C SER A 24 -7.44 -6.32 21.15
N PRO A 25 -6.52 -5.38 20.85
CA PRO A 25 -6.23 -5.07 19.46
C PRO A 25 -5.80 -6.39 18.82
N ALA A 26 -6.59 -6.85 17.84
CA ALA A 26 -6.23 -8.01 17.05
C ALA A 26 -4.80 -7.82 16.60
N SER A 27 -3.94 -8.79 16.91
CA SER A 27 -2.56 -8.77 16.44
C SER A 27 -2.61 -8.76 14.92
N ALA A 28 -2.37 -7.61 14.30
CA ALA A 28 -2.28 -7.47 12.86
C ALA A 28 -1.30 -8.52 12.35
N THR A 29 -1.82 -9.52 11.64
CA THR A 29 -0.98 -10.63 11.21
C THR A 29 -0.16 -10.10 10.05
N ALA A 30 1.09 -9.71 10.33
CA ALA A 30 1.98 -9.24 9.29
C ALA A 30 2.30 -10.41 8.34
N TYR A 31 1.59 -10.51 7.21
CA TYR A 31 1.92 -11.43 6.14
C TYR A 31 3.16 -10.91 5.41
N SER A 32 4.33 -11.27 5.92
CA SER A 32 5.61 -11.08 5.24
C SER A 32 5.87 -12.27 4.32
N GLY A 33 6.13 -12.04 3.03
CA GLY A 33 6.94 -13.04 2.32
C GLY A 33 6.95 -13.06 0.81
N LYS A 34 6.04 -12.41 0.10
CA LYS A 34 6.02 -12.55 -1.37
C LYS A 34 7.01 -11.60 -2.02
N SER A 35 7.90 -12.15 -2.83
CA SER A 35 8.70 -11.37 -3.77
C SER A 35 8.16 -11.52 -5.18
N LYS A 36 8.24 -10.46 -5.97
CA LYS A 36 7.70 -10.42 -7.34
C LYS A 36 8.63 -9.64 -8.24
N TRP A 37 8.86 -10.16 -9.44
CA TRP A 37 9.48 -9.41 -10.54
C TRP A 37 8.41 -8.60 -11.27
N ILE A 38 8.69 -7.32 -11.48
CA ILE A 38 7.86 -6.37 -12.22
C ILE A 38 8.67 -5.92 -13.43
N SER A 39 8.18 -6.23 -14.62
CA SER A 39 8.80 -5.81 -15.89
C SER A 39 8.42 -4.36 -16.21
N SER A 40 9.34 -3.60 -16.81
CA SER A 40 9.05 -2.27 -17.35
C SER A 40 8.34 -2.28 -18.70
N GLU A 41 8.34 -3.40 -19.42
CA GLU A 41 7.72 -3.56 -20.76
C GLU A 41 6.21 -3.81 -20.68
N ARG A 42 5.66 -3.91 -19.47
CA ARG A 42 4.26 -4.25 -19.23
C ARG A 42 3.59 -3.17 -18.39
N GLY A 43 2.31 -2.95 -18.65
CA GLY A 43 1.46 -2.06 -17.86
C GLY A 43 1.23 -2.59 -16.44
N TRP A 44 0.03 -2.36 -15.90
CA TRP A 44 -0.33 -2.79 -14.56
C TRP A 44 -0.21 -4.32 -14.39
N GLN A 45 0.63 -4.76 -13.46
CA GLN A 45 0.88 -6.17 -13.17
C GLN A 45 0.38 -6.52 -11.76
N HIS A 46 -0.44 -7.58 -11.64
CA HIS A 46 -0.87 -8.08 -10.33
C HIS A 46 0.33 -8.55 -9.50
N ALA A 47 0.42 -8.01 -8.28
CA ALA A 47 1.49 -8.32 -7.33
C ALA A 47 1.17 -9.55 -6.46
N GLY A 48 -0.03 -10.12 -6.59
CA GLY A 48 -0.48 -11.33 -5.87
C GLY A 48 -0.88 -11.07 -4.41
N VAL A 49 -1.22 -9.82 -4.10
CA VAL A 49 -1.71 -9.35 -2.80
C VAL A 49 -3.08 -8.72 -3.02
N TYR A 50 -4.08 -9.20 -2.30
CA TYR A 50 -5.37 -8.55 -2.12
C TYR A 50 -5.36 -7.84 -0.77
N VAL A 51 -5.99 -6.66 -0.68
CA VAL A 51 -6.11 -5.87 0.55
C VAL A 51 -7.54 -5.46 0.77
N GLU A 52 -7.89 -5.24 2.03
CA GLU A 52 -9.13 -4.60 2.48
C GLU A 52 -8.87 -3.16 2.93
N PRO A 53 -9.91 -2.30 3.02
CA PRO A 53 -9.76 -0.95 3.56
C PRO A 53 -9.20 -0.99 4.99
N GLY A 54 -8.16 -0.19 5.24
CA GLY A 54 -7.46 -0.14 6.53
C GLY A 54 -6.11 -0.87 6.53
N ASP A 55 -5.96 -1.92 5.71
CA ASP A 55 -4.72 -2.69 5.61
C ASP A 55 -3.53 -1.81 5.20
N TRP A 56 -2.37 -2.15 5.74
CA TRP A 56 -1.10 -1.55 5.35
C TRP A 56 -0.30 -2.50 4.47
N VAL A 57 0.18 -1.99 3.33
CA VAL A 57 1.10 -2.72 2.45
C VAL A 57 2.42 -1.99 2.30
N ARG A 58 3.51 -2.69 2.57
CA ARG A 58 4.86 -2.27 2.23
C ARG A 58 5.27 -2.89 0.92
N VAL A 59 5.65 -2.04 -0.04
CA VAL A 59 6.37 -2.44 -1.24
C VAL A 59 7.82 -2.02 -1.08
N ARG A 60 8.76 -2.96 -1.15
CA ARG A 60 10.21 -2.68 -1.00
C ARG A 60 11.01 -3.29 -2.13
N TYR A 61 11.78 -2.46 -2.82
CA TYR A 61 12.77 -2.89 -3.81
C TYR A 61 13.83 -3.80 -3.19
N LEU A 62 14.17 -4.86 -3.93
CA LEU A 62 15.21 -5.81 -3.57
C LEU A 62 16.38 -5.79 -4.55
N ALA A 63 16.11 -5.86 -5.86
CA ALA A 63 17.13 -6.05 -6.88
C ALA A 63 16.60 -5.72 -8.29
N GLY A 64 17.48 -5.82 -9.29
CA GLY A 64 17.14 -5.60 -10.70
C GLY A 64 17.18 -4.13 -11.09
N ARG A 65 17.12 -3.86 -12.38
CA ARG A 65 17.15 -2.52 -12.95
C ARG A 65 16.29 -2.52 -14.22
N TRP A 66 15.76 -1.37 -14.58
CA TRP A 66 15.01 -1.17 -15.82
C TRP A 66 15.37 0.16 -16.48
N SER A 67 15.02 0.31 -17.75
CA SER A 67 15.06 1.57 -18.49
C SER A 67 13.68 1.91 -19.05
N VAL A 68 13.48 3.19 -19.33
CA VAL A 68 12.29 3.74 -20.01
C VAL A 68 12.52 3.93 -21.51
N ASP A 69 13.77 3.73 -21.94
CA ASP A 69 14.22 3.66 -23.34
C ASP A 69 15.65 3.11 -23.22
N SER A 70 15.85 1.82 -23.46
CA SER A 70 17.17 1.19 -23.29
C SER A 70 18.20 1.64 -24.33
N GLY A 71 17.75 2.22 -25.44
CA GLY A 71 18.61 2.81 -26.46
C GLY A 71 19.12 4.21 -26.08
N LYS A 72 18.40 4.95 -25.23
CA LYS A 72 18.76 6.34 -24.87
C LYS A 72 19.15 6.55 -23.41
N PHE A 73 18.54 5.81 -22.48
CA PHE A 73 18.70 6.05 -21.05
C PHE A 73 19.31 4.85 -20.31
N ARG A 74 20.09 5.17 -19.28
CA ARG A 74 20.75 4.17 -18.43
C ARG A 74 19.75 3.46 -17.54
N TYR A 75 19.92 2.15 -17.34
CA TYR A 75 19.12 1.41 -16.36
C TYR A 75 19.19 2.02 -14.95
N VAL A 76 18.03 2.17 -14.32
CA VAL A 76 17.86 2.67 -12.95
C VAL A 76 17.21 1.61 -12.06
N SER A 77 17.29 1.82 -10.74
CA SER A 77 16.47 1.04 -9.80
C SER A 77 15.02 1.53 -9.82
N SER A 78 14.16 0.93 -9.00
CA SER A 78 12.77 1.38 -8.84
C SER A 78 12.60 2.81 -8.32
N ALA A 79 13.69 3.49 -7.92
CA ALA A 79 13.67 4.90 -7.56
C ALA A 79 13.29 5.82 -8.74
N GLY A 80 13.56 5.37 -9.98
CA GLY A 80 13.44 6.17 -11.19
C GLY A 80 14.64 7.07 -11.46
N TYR A 81 14.53 7.88 -12.51
CA TYR A 81 15.60 8.78 -12.94
C TYR A 81 15.76 9.97 -11.99
N PRO A 82 17.01 10.41 -11.72
CA PRO A 82 17.23 11.64 -10.95
C PRO A 82 16.71 12.85 -11.74
N ARG A 83 16.28 13.89 -11.03
CA ARG A 83 15.60 15.07 -11.61
C ARG A 83 16.32 15.68 -12.82
N HIS A 84 17.65 15.73 -12.79
CA HIS A 84 18.45 16.30 -13.87
C HIS A 84 18.40 15.48 -15.16
N ILE A 85 18.13 14.17 -15.10
CA ILE A 85 17.86 13.33 -16.27
C ILE A 85 16.36 13.36 -16.61
N ASP A 86 15.51 13.21 -15.59
CA ASP A 86 14.05 13.14 -15.74
C ASP A 86 13.45 14.33 -16.51
N ARG A 87 14.00 15.54 -16.33
CA ARG A 87 13.57 16.74 -17.08
C ARG A 87 13.80 16.67 -18.59
N HIS A 88 14.61 15.73 -19.06
CA HIS A 88 14.92 15.50 -20.47
C HIS A 88 14.19 14.27 -21.04
N ILE A 89 13.42 13.57 -20.21
CA ILE A 89 12.58 12.45 -20.63
C ILE A 89 11.21 12.99 -21.05
N TYR A 90 10.64 12.45 -22.12
CA TYR A 90 9.40 12.92 -22.71
C TYR A 90 8.22 12.86 -21.71
N ALA A 91 7.78 14.04 -21.26
CA ALA A 91 6.85 14.18 -20.12
C ALA A 91 5.43 13.59 -20.31
N PRO A 92 4.83 13.55 -21.53
CA PRO A 92 3.49 12.99 -21.72
C PRO A 92 3.34 11.51 -21.37
N CYS A 93 4.46 10.78 -21.26
CA CYS A 93 4.46 9.37 -20.89
C CYS A 93 4.37 9.12 -19.38
N LYS A 94 4.24 10.13 -18.52
CA LYS A 94 4.10 9.92 -17.07
C LYS A 94 2.67 9.56 -16.69
N VAL A 95 2.48 8.40 -16.04
CA VAL A 95 1.24 8.08 -15.34
C VAL A 95 1.06 9.03 -14.15
N LEU A 96 2.08 9.16 -13.30
CA LEU A 96 2.15 10.20 -12.27
C LEU A 96 3.05 11.34 -12.76
N LYS A 97 2.43 12.37 -13.36
CA LYS A 97 3.10 13.52 -14.01
C LYS A 97 4.16 14.21 -13.15
N ASN A 98 3.91 14.34 -11.85
CA ASN A 98 4.80 15.04 -10.90
C ASN A 98 5.84 14.13 -10.24
N GLN A 99 6.00 12.90 -10.72
CA GLN A 99 6.94 11.92 -10.18
C GLN A 99 8.02 11.56 -11.21
N PRO A 100 9.19 11.05 -10.80
CA PRO A 100 10.22 10.65 -11.74
C PRO A 100 9.72 9.58 -12.71
N GLN A 101 10.02 9.72 -14.01
CA GLN A 101 9.89 8.63 -14.97
C GLN A 101 10.73 7.45 -14.48
N GLY A 102 10.27 6.23 -14.75
CA GLY A 102 11.00 5.04 -14.33
C GLY A 102 10.90 4.73 -12.84
N SER A 103 10.22 5.57 -12.04
CA SER A 103 9.97 5.24 -10.63
C SER A 103 8.86 4.19 -10.53
N MET A 104 8.92 3.31 -9.55
CA MET A 104 7.84 2.35 -9.35
C MET A 104 6.60 3.03 -8.79
N ILE A 105 5.46 2.66 -9.34
CA ILE A 105 4.14 3.07 -8.86
C ILE A 105 3.28 1.85 -8.57
N ALA A 106 2.32 2.03 -7.68
CA ALA A 106 1.35 1.03 -7.29
C ALA A 106 -0.06 1.55 -7.56
N ARG A 107 -0.99 0.62 -7.79
CA ARG A 107 -2.41 0.88 -7.93
C ARG A 107 -3.19 -0.13 -7.09
N ILE A 108 -4.22 0.35 -6.38
CA ILE A 108 -5.28 -0.45 -5.76
C ILE A 108 -6.58 0.21 -6.19
N ASN A 109 -7.38 -0.47 -7.03
CA ASN A 109 -8.49 0.14 -7.77
C ASN A 109 -8.08 1.49 -8.35
N ASP A 110 -8.72 2.61 -8.03
CA ASP A 110 -8.40 3.90 -8.66
C ASP A 110 -7.32 4.70 -7.93
N ASP A 111 -6.87 4.24 -6.76
CA ASP A 111 -5.82 4.91 -6.01
C ASP A 111 -4.43 4.52 -6.53
N ILE A 112 -3.68 5.53 -7.01
CA ILE A 112 -2.31 5.37 -7.54
C ILE A 112 -1.30 6.03 -6.60
N TYR A 113 -0.23 5.31 -6.28
CA TYR A 113 0.80 5.74 -5.34
C TYR A 113 2.18 5.66 -5.97
N ARG A 114 3.03 6.67 -5.72
CA ARG A 114 4.47 6.51 -5.92
C ARG A 114 5.06 5.61 -4.85
N ILE A 115 5.77 4.55 -5.26
CA ILE A 115 6.53 3.66 -4.37
C ILE A 115 8.00 4.05 -4.29
N GLY A 116 8.66 4.24 -5.43
CA GLY A 116 10.12 4.40 -5.46
C GLY A 116 10.85 3.15 -4.94
N ARG A 117 11.78 3.33 -3.99
CA ARG A 117 12.55 2.21 -3.40
C ARG A 117 11.81 1.45 -2.30
N SER A 118 11.02 2.15 -1.50
CA SER A 118 10.24 1.54 -0.42
C SER A 118 9.15 2.50 0.01
N ARG A 119 7.92 2.00 0.19
CA ARG A 119 6.83 2.79 0.76
C ARG A 119 5.80 1.89 1.45
N TRP A 120 5.21 2.40 2.52
CA TRP A 120 3.98 1.91 3.11
C TRP A 120 2.78 2.65 2.51
N ILE A 121 1.76 1.90 2.11
CA ILE A 121 0.47 2.41 1.63
C ILE A 121 -0.60 1.86 2.55
N GLN A 122 -1.51 2.72 3.00
CA GLN A 122 -2.76 2.27 3.59
C GLN A 122 -3.80 2.12 2.49
N ALA A 123 -4.42 0.95 2.41
CA ALA A 123 -5.50 0.67 1.47
C ALA A 123 -6.76 1.46 1.88
N ARG A 124 -7.31 2.23 0.95
CA ARG A 124 -8.57 2.96 1.13
C ARG A 124 -9.76 2.20 0.56
N GLN A 125 -9.49 1.20 -0.26
CA GLN A 125 -10.46 0.42 -1.01
C GLN A 125 -9.97 -1.03 -1.07
N ALA A 126 -10.90 -1.97 -1.11
CA ALA A 126 -10.59 -3.38 -1.29
C ALA A 126 -10.11 -3.65 -2.72
N GLY A 127 -9.05 -4.43 -2.91
CA GLY A 127 -8.59 -4.75 -4.26
C GLY A 127 -7.23 -5.41 -4.35
N PHE A 128 -6.86 -5.83 -5.55
CA PHE A 128 -5.52 -6.35 -5.80
C PHE A 128 -4.51 -5.22 -5.96
N LEU A 129 -3.38 -5.34 -5.26
CA LEU A 129 -2.20 -4.52 -5.51
C LEU A 129 -1.66 -4.82 -6.92
N GLN A 130 -1.58 -3.78 -7.74
CA GLN A 130 -0.92 -3.81 -9.04
C GLN A 130 0.31 -2.89 -9.02
N LEU A 131 1.38 -3.27 -9.72
CA LEU A 131 2.63 -2.52 -9.81
C LEU A 131 3.01 -2.28 -11.27
N ARG A 132 3.67 -1.16 -11.54
CA ARG A 132 4.32 -0.86 -12.83
C ARG A 132 5.45 0.14 -12.68
N ILE A 133 6.20 0.33 -13.76
CA ILE A 133 7.06 1.49 -13.97
C ILE A 133 6.20 2.74 -14.21
N ASN A 134 6.63 3.91 -13.72
CA ASN A 134 5.99 5.20 -14.04
C ASN A 134 6.33 5.58 -15.49
N ASP A 135 5.60 4.93 -16.38
CA ASP A 135 5.62 5.11 -17.82
C ASP A 135 4.26 4.68 -18.35
N ALA A 136 3.69 5.39 -19.33
CA ALA A 136 2.32 5.19 -19.82
C ALA A 136 2.28 4.08 -20.88
N ASP A 137 1.10 3.49 -21.11
CA ASP A 137 0.96 2.31 -21.97
C ASP A 137 1.47 2.55 -23.41
N ALA A 138 1.29 3.75 -23.94
CA ALA A 138 1.79 4.13 -25.27
C ALA A 138 3.32 4.24 -25.36
N CYS A 139 4.03 4.17 -24.23
CA CYS A 139 5.46 4.44 -24.12
C CYS A 139 6.22 3.26 -23.49
N LEU A 140 5.64 2.05 -23.49
CA LEU A 140 6.30 0.86 -22.95
C LEU A 140 7.19 0.14 -23.97
N GLY A 141 7.10 0.49 -25.25
CA GLY A 141 7.68 -0.30 -26.35
C GLY A 141 9.21 -0.28 -26.43
N ASP A 142 9.86 0.74 -25.87
CA ASP A 142 11.31 0.91 -25.77
C ASP A 142 11.85 0.67 -24.36
N ASN A 143 10.97 0.34 -23.41
CA ASN A 143 11.38 -0.06 -22.07
C ASN A 143 12.14 -1.39 -22.11
N ASP A 144 13.02 -1.59 -21.13
CA ASP A 144 13.69 -2.87 -20.96
C ASP A 144 14.01 -3.15 -19.49
N GLY A 145 13.91 -4.42 -19.12
CA GLY A 145 14.34 -4.92 -17.83
C GLY A 145 13.24 -5.02 -16.79
N ALA A 146 13.65 -5.34 -15.57
CA ALA A 146 12.72 -5.66 -14.49
C ALA A 146 13.36 -5.38 -13.12
N VAL A 147 12.49 -5.17 -12.14
CA VAL A 147 12.88 -5.02 -10.73
C VAL A 147 12.17 -6.03 -9.86
N ARG A 148 12.87 -6.54 -8.85
CA ARG A 148 12.32 -7.46 -7.85
C ARG A 148 11.93 -6.68 -6.61
N VAL A 149 10.72 -6.92 -6.10
CA VAL A 149 10.21 -6.31 -4.87
C VAL A 149 9.84 -7.37 -3.83
N LYS A 150 9.84 -6.98 -2.55
CA LYS A 150 9.20 -7.68 -1.44
C LYS A 150 7.92 -6.96 -1.06
N LEU A 151 6.86 -7.72 -0.83
CA LEU A 151 5.59 -7.27 -0.31
C LEU A 151 5.44 -7.71 1.15
N THR A 152 4.86 -6.85 1.96
CA THR A 152 4.49 -7.16 3.35
C THR A 152 3.15 -6.51 3.59
N VAL A 153 2.18 -7.28 4.05
CA VAL A 153 0.85 -6.78 4.44
C VAL A 153 0.73 -6.88 5.94
N SER A 154 0.05 -5.94 6.56
CA SER A 154 -0.39 -6.02 7.95
C SER A 154 -1.79 -5.45 8.06
N ASP A 155 -2.64 -6.13 8.81
CA ASP A 155 -4.01 -5.69 9.06
C ASP A 155 -4.01 -4.33 9.80
N GLY A 156 -5.03 -3.52 9.52
CA GLY A 156 -5.24 -2.21 10.12
C GLY A 156 -5.90 -2.22 11.49
#